data_AF-A0A7G9AA48-F1
#
_entry.id   AF-A0A7G9AA48-F1
#
_cell.length_a   1.000
_cell.length_b   1.000
_cell.length_c   1.000
_cell.angle_alpha   90.00
_cell.angle_beta   90.00
_cell.angle_gamma   90.00
#
_symmetry.space_group_name_H-M   'P 1'
#
loop_
_entity.id
_entity.type
_entity.pdbx_description
1 polymer ?
#
loop_
_entity_poly.entity_id
_entity_poly.type
_entity_poly.pdbx_seq_one_letter_code
_entity_poly.pdbx_strand_id
1 'polypeptide(L)'
;MKLTQSRIESLIDTLNDLICDERSLTREQRENMVRTVAILGGLGERQRLIAAEDEALRQATDANARSYTHEEVMQAMQERIDRARDKPC
;
A
#
# COMPACT_ATOMS: atom_id res chain seq x y z
N MET A 1 0.10 14.58 -15.00
CA MET A 1 0.88 13.34 -15.19
C MET A 1 1.19 12.76 -13.81
N LYS A 2 0.77 11.53 -13.48
CA LYS A 2 0.97 10.93 -12.14
C LYS A 2 2.26 10.09 -12.15
N LEU A 3 3.08 10.23 -11.11
CA LEU A 3 4.24 9.35 -10.89
C LEU A 3 3.70 8.04 -10.33
N THR A 4 4.00 6.90 -10.95
CA THR A 4 3.58 5.57 -10.50
C THR A 4 4.79 4.77 -10.07
N GLN A 5 4.59 3.79 -9.20
CA GLN A 5 5.67 2.94 -8.70
C GLN A 5 6.45 2.27 -9.84
N SER A 6 5.74 1.68 -10.80
CA SER A 6 6.34 1.06 -11.99
C SER A 6 7.19 2.02 -12.83
N ARG A 7 6.81 3.30 -12.89
CA ARG A 7 7.56 4.32 -13.63
C ARG A 7 8.78 4.80 -12.87
N ILE A 8 8.74 4.80 -11.54
CA ILE A 8 9.91 5.09 -10.70
C ILE A 8 10.92 3.95 -10.83
N GLU A 9 10.48 2.70 -10.71
CA GLU A 9 11.33 1.51 -10.82
C GLU A 9 12.01 1.43 -12.19
N SER A 10 11.23 1.56 -13.28
CA SER A 10 11.79 1.56 -14.65
C SER A 10 12.77 2.71 -14.90
N LEU A 11 12.54 3.89 -14.31
CA LEU A 11 13.47 5.02 -14.41
C LEU A 11 14.76 4.74 -13.63
N ILE A 12 14.66 4.18 -12.42
CA ILE A 12 15.83 3.79 -11.62
C ILE A 12 16.68 2.79 -12.39
N ASP A 13 16.07 1.75 -12.97
CA ASP A 13 16.80 0.74 -13.76
C ASP A 13 17.51 1.37 -14.95
N THR A 14 16.82 2.21 -15.72
CA THR A 14 17.42 2.92 -16.87
C THR A 14 18.59 3.81 -16.45
N LEU A 15 18.45 4.55 -15.34
CA LEU A 15 19.52 5.40 -14.84
C LEU A 15 20.69 4.57 -14.31
N ASN A 16 20.44 3.43 -13.67
CA ASN A 16 21.48 2.51 -13.21
C ASN A 16 22.28 1.94 -14.38
N ASP A 17 21.62 1.52 -15.46
CA ASP A 17 22.30 1.04 -16.67
C ASP A 17 23.23 2.11 -17.25
N LEU A 18 22.77 3.36 -17.31
CA LEU A 18 23.58 4.50 -17.75
C LEU A 18 24.73 4.83 -16.79
N ILE A 19 24.50 4.75 -15.48
CA ILE A 19 25.53 4.93 -14.43
C ILE A 19 26.57 3.82 -14.46
N CYS A 20 26.23 2.61 -14.92
CA CYS A 20 27.16 1.51 -15.04
C CYS A 20 27.96 1.54 -16.36
N ASP A 21 27.47 2.25 -17.38
CA ASP A 21 28.23 2.46 -18.61
C ASP A 21 29.34 3.53 -18.40
N GLU A 22 30.59 3.10 -18.52
CA GLU A 22 31.76 3.96 -18.31
C GLU A 22 32.00 4.96 -19.46
N ARG A 23 31.46 4.72 -20.66
CA ARG A 23 31.77 5.51 -21.86
C ARG A 23 30.82 6.67 -22.13
N SER A 24 29.68 6.69 -21.46
CA SER A 24 28.53 7.53 -21.81
C SER A 24 28.46 8.84 -21.01
N LEU A 25 29.15 8.94 -19.87
CA LEU A 25 29.01 10.04 -18.91
C LEU A 25 30.35 10.59 -18.43
N THR A 26 30.43 11.91 -18.30
CA THR A 26 31.49 12.56 -17.52
C THR A 26 31.34 12.19 -16.03
N ARG A 27 32.41 12.39 -15.26
CA ARG A 27 32.40 12.13 -13.81
C ARG A 27 31.27 12.91 -13.10
N GLU A 28 31.11 14.19 -13.43
CA GLU A 28 30.07 15.04 -12.83
C GLU A 28 28.66 14.54 -13.18
N GLN A 29 28.42 14.15 -14.44
CA GLN A 29 27.14 13.58 -14.85
C GLN A 29 26.82 12.31 -14.07
N ARG A 30 27.81 11.42 -13.89
CA ARG A 30 27.66 10.19 -13.10
C ARG A 30 27.33 10.49 -11.64
N GLU A 31 28.05 11.41 -11.00
CA GLU A 31 27.78 11.83 -9.62
C GLU A 31 26.37 12.44 -9.46
N ASN A 32 25.94 13.25 -10.42
CA ASN A 32 24.60 13.82 -10.43
C ASN A 32 23.52 12.74 -10.62
N MET A 33 23.73 11.79 -11.52
CA MET A 33 22.80 10.69 -11.73
C MET A 33 22.70 9.77 -10.52
N VAL A 34 23.82 9.45 -9.85
CA VAL A 34 23.81 8.69 -8.59
C VAL A 34 22.98 9.41 -7.52
N ARG A 35 23.15 10.74 -7.37
CA ARG A 35 22.31 11.54 -6.46
C ARG A 35 20.83 11.48 -6.85
N THR A 36 20.51 11.56 -8.14
CA THR A 36 19.13 11.45 -8.64
C THR A 36 18.52 10.08 -8.33
N VAL A 37 19.25 8.97 -8.56
CA VAL A 37 18.77 7.61 -8.25
C VAL A 37 18.47 7.46 -6.75
N ALA A 38 19.33 7.99 -5.88
CA ALA A 38 19.09 7.94 -4.43
C ALA A 38 17.78 8.66 -4.04
N ILE A 39 17.52 9.84 -4.63
CA ILE A 39 16.29 10.59 -4.41
C ILE A 39 15.08 9.82 -4.94
N LEU A 40 15.17 9.27 -6.16
CA LEU A 40 14.08 8.49 -6.77
C LEU A 40 13.75 7.24 -5.94
N GLY A 41 14.75 6.55 -5.41
CA GLY A 41 14.54 5.42 -4.50
C GLY A 41 13.76 5.82 -3.25
N GLY A 42 14.13 6.93 -2.60
CA GLY A 42 13.39 7.46 -1.45
C GLY A 42 11.96 7.89 -1.78
N LEU A 43 11.74 8.50 -2.96
CA LEU A 43 10.41 8.87 -3.43
C LEU A 43 9.54 7.65 -3.75
N GLY A 44 10.12 6.60 -4.32
CA GLY A 44 9.45 5.32 -4.57
C GLY A 44 8.98 4.68 -3.26
N GLU A 45 9.85 4.63 -2.25
CA GLU A 45 9.47 4.07 -0.95
C GLU A 45 8.36 4.89 -0.28
N ARG A 46 8.47 6.23 -0.30
CA ARG A 46 7.40 7.11 0.18
C ARG A 46 6.07 6.82 -0.52
N GLN A 47 6.09 6.57 -1.83
CA GLN A 47 4.87 6.25 -2.57
C GLN A 47 4.26 4.91 -2.14
N ARG A 48 5.08 3.89 -1.88
CA ARG A 48 4.59 2.61 -1.33
C ARG A 48 3.93 2.78 0.03
N LEU A 49 4.54 3.58 0.91
CA LEU A 49 4.00 3.84 2.24
C LEU A 49 2.63 4.55 2.17
N ILE A 50 2.49 5.55 1.29
CA ILE A 50 1.20 6.22 1.06
C ILE A 50 0.15 5.23 0.54
N ALA A 51 0.51 4.38 -0.42
CA ALA A 51 -0.43 3.39 -0.96
C ALA A 51 -0.86 2.37 0.11
N ALA A 52 0.06 1.93 0.97
CA ALA A 52 -0.24 1.02 2.08
C ALA A 52 -1.12 1.69 3.14
N GLU A 53 -0.89 2.97 3.44
CA GLU A 53 -1.73 3.77 4.34
C GLU A 53 -3.15 3.92 3.79
N ASP A 54 -3.29 4.27 2.50
CA ASP A 54 -4.59 4.39 1.84
C ASP A 54 -5.37 3.06 1.87
N GLU A 55 -4.68 1.93 1.65
CA GLU A 55 -5.29 0.60 1.72
C GLU A 55 -5.70 0.22 3.15
N ALA A 56 -4.85 0.49 4.14
CA ALA A 56 -5.17 0.25 5.54
C ALA A 56 -6.38 1.09 6.01
N LEU A 57 -6.43 2.37 5.60
CA LEU A 57 -7.56 3.25 5.90
C LEU A 57 -8.85 2.70 5.28
N ARG A 58 -8.79 2.25 4.02
CA ARG A 58 -9.94 1.66 3.34
C ARG A 58 -10.44 0.41 4.06
N GLN A 59 -9.54 -0.50 4.43
CA GLN A 59 -9.89 -1.71 5.19
C GLN A 59 -10.52 -1.36 6.54
N ALA A 60 -10.02 -0.34 7.24
CA ALA A 60 -10.58 0.11 8.51
C ALA A 60 -11.99 0.70 8.33
N THR A 61 -12.21 1.51 7.30
CA THR A 61 -13.56 2.01 6.99
C THR A 61 -14.51 0.90 6.55
N ASP A 62 -14.06 -0.07 5.76
CA ASP A 62 -14.91 -1.19 5.33
C ASP A 62 -15.26 -2.10 6.52
N ALA A 63 -14.31 -2.33 7.43
CA ALA A 63 -14.54 -3.05 8.68
C ALA A 63 -15.52 -2.30 9.60
N ASN A 64 -15.41 -0.98 9.70
CA ASN A 64 -16.34 -0.15 10.47
C ASN A 64 -17.71 0.02 9.79
N ALA A 65 -17.75 -0.05 8.46
CA ALA A 65 -18.97 0.04 7.65
C ALA A 65 -19.74 -1.28 7.57
N ARG A 66 -19.19 -2.40 8.09
CA ARG A 66 -19.97 -3.58 8.44
C ARG A 66 -20.92 -3.23 9.59
N SER A 67 -22.04 -2.58 9.26
CA SER A 67 -23.21 -2.57 10.12
C SER A 67 -23.89 -3.93 10.01
N TYR A 68 -24.20 -4.53 11.16
CA TYR A 68 -25.08 -5.70 11.16
C TYR A 68 -26.43 -5.29 10.56
N THR A 69 -26.95 -6.07 9.62
CA THR A 69 -28.31 -5.89 9.12
C THR A 69 -29.31 -6.15 10.24
N HIS A 70 -30.50 -5.55 10.15
CA HIS A 70 -31.55 -5.79 11.13
C HIS A 70 -31.87 -7.29 11.28
N GLU A 71 -31.81 -8.03 10.18
CA GLU A 71 -32.04 -9.48 10.12
C GLU A 71 -30.94 -10.26 10.86
N GLU A 72 -29.66 -9.95 10.63
CA GLU A 72 -28.54 -10.56 11.36
C GLU A 72 -28.62 -10.30 12.87
N VAL A 73 -29.02 -9.08 13.27
CA VAL A 73 -29.21 -8.74 14.69
C VAL A 73 -30.37 -9.53 15.29
N MET A 74 -31.51 -9.62 14.59
CA MET A 74 -32.68 -10.39 15.03
C MET A 74 -32.34 -11.87 15.17
N GLN A 75 -31.63 -12.44 14.18
CA GLN A 75 -31.20 -13.84 14.20
C GLN A 75 -30.24 -14.12 15.35
N ALA A 76 -29.22 -13.28 15.54
CA ALA A 76 -28.28 -13.42 16.65
C ALA A 76 -28.97 -13.28 18.03
N MET A 77 -30.00 -12.44 18.13
CA MET A 77 -30.77 -12.29 19.36
C MET A 77 -31.65 -13.53 19.64
N GLN A 78 -32.26 -14.09 18.60
CA GLN A 78 -33.08 -15.30 18.71
C GLN A 78 -32.24 -16.52 19.11
N GLU A 79 -31.07 -16.71 18.51
CA GLU A 79 -30.15 -17.79 18.90
C GLU A 79 -29.71 -17.69 20.37
N ARG A 80 -29.56 -16.48 20.91
CA ARG A 80 -29.25 -16.27 22.34
C ARG A 80 -30.41 -16.66 23.24
N ILE A 81 -31.65 -16.41 22.82
CA ILE A 81 -32.85 -16.81 23.55
C ILE A 81 -32.96 -18.33 23.55
N ASP A 82 -32.82 -18.98 22.40
CA ASP A 82 -32.97 -20.42 22.29
C ASP A 82 -31.87 -21.16 23.07
N ARG A 83 -30.61 -20.68 23.02
CA ARG A 83 -29.53 -21.22 23.84
C ARG A 83 -29.77 -21.06 25.35
N ALA A 84 -30.43 -19.98 25.77
CA ALA A 84 -30.81 -19.79 27.17
C ALA A 84 -31.96 -20.72 27.59
N ARG A 85 -32.85 -21.06 26.66
CA ARG A 85 -33.96 -22.00 26.88
C ARG A 85 -33.50 -23.47 26.92
N ASP A 86 -32.47 -23.82 26.16
CA ASP A 86 -31.89 -25.16 26.11
C ASP A 86 -30.93 -25.47 27.27
N LYS A 87 -30.64 -24.50 28.14
CA LYS A 87 -29.76 -24.71 29.29
C LYS A 87 -30.53 -25.49 30.37
N PRO A 88 -30.12 -26.72 30.73
CA PRO A 88 -30.79 -27.46 31.78
C PRO A 88 -30.60 -26.74 33.13
N CYS A 89 -31.68 -26.70 33.91
CA CYS A 89 -31.76 -26.09 35.24
C CYS A 89 -30.72 -26.63 36.22
#